data_AF-J9QMD7-F1
#
_entry.id   AF-J9QMD7-F1
#
_cell.length_a   1.000
_cell.length_b   1.000
_cell.length_c   1.000
_cell.angle_alpha   90.00
_cell.angle_beta   90.00
_cell.angle_gamma   90.00
#
_symmetry.space_group_name_H-M   'P 1'
#
loop_
_entity.id
_entity.type
_entity.pdbx_description
1 polymer ?
#
loop_
_entity_poly.entity_id
_entity_poly.type
_entity_poly.pdbx_seq_one_letter_code
_entity_poly.pdbx_strand_id
1 'polypeptide(L)'
;SCTVKTCWMRLPSFRSVGDALIDRYDGATRVVVPNTGIEAPVQRNDAATQRVARRDRYSFELKPHNPTHKAPGKKDLVYLEPSPGFCEKNTRLSILGTHGRTCNEASDRVDGCDLMCCGRGFRTQTMFVVERCN
;
A
#
# COMPACT_ATOMS: atom_id res chain seq x y z
N SER A 1 7.13 43.38 4.25
CA SER A 1 7.54 43.10 5.64
C SER A 1 6.42 42.33 6.34
N CYS A 2 6.73 41.27 7.08
CA CYS A 2 5.74 40.48 7.84
C CYS A 2 5.94 40.67 9.35
N THR A 3 5.78 41.91 9.82
CA THR A 3 6.09 42.32 11.20
C THR A 3 5.18 41.71 12.27
N VAL A 4 3.93 41.38 11.93
CA VAL A 4 3.03 40.55 12.76
C VAL A 4 2.49 39.42 11.89
N LYS A 5 2.49 38.19 12.40
CA LYS A 5 1.94 37.01 11.71
C LYS A 5 0.96 36.29 12.61
N THR A 6 -0.17 35.90 12.02
CA THR A 6 -1.12 34.96 12.61
C THR A 6 -1.11 33.69 11.77
N CYS A 7 -0.93 32.55 12.41
CA CYS A 7 -0.82 31.25 11.75
C CYS A 7 -1.97 30.34 12.18
N TRP A 8 -2.40 29.45 11.29
CA TRP A 8 -3.34 28.37 11.57
C TRP A 8 -2.87 27.08 10.92
N MET A 9 -3.32 25.95 11.47
CA MET A 9 -3.07 24.64 10.88
C MET A 9 -3.81 24.51 9.55
N ARG A 10 -3.12 23.99 8.54
CA ARG A 10 -3.68 23.72 7.22
C ARG A 10 -3.24 22.34 6.77
N LEU A 11 -4.14 21.64 6.09
CA LEU A 11 -3.79 20.39 5.43
C LEU A 11 -2.83 20.63 4.26
N PRO A 12 -1.90 19.71 4.01
CA PRO A 12 -1.07 19.75 2.83
C PRO A 12 -1.91 19.50 1.56
N SER A 13 -1.31 19.70 0.40
CA SER A 13 -1.98 19.33 -0.87
C SER A 13 -2.23 17.83 -0.94
N PHE A 14 -3.28 17.40 -1.63
CA PHE A 14 -3.55 15.97 -1.78
C PHE A 14 -2.43 15.24 -2.54
N ARG A 15 -1.77 15.92 -3.48
CA ARG A 15 -0.60 15.39 -4.20
C ARG A 15 0.51 14.96 -3.24
N SER A 16 0.89 15.83 -2.31
CA SER A 16 1.89 15.49 -1.28
C SER A 16 1.47 14.35 -0.36
N VAL A 17 0.16 14.15 -0.15
CA VAL A 17 -0.34 12.98 0.59
C VAL A 17 -0.20 11.71 -0.26
N GLY A 18 -0.54 11.79 -1.55
CA GLY A 18 -0.36 10.71 -2.52
C GLY A 18 1.10 10.28 -2.66
N ASP A 19 2.02 11.25 -2.80
CA ASP A 19 3.46 10.99 -2.87
C ASP A 19 3.95 10.28 -1.59
N ALA A 20 3.51 10.73 -0.42
CA ALA A 20 3.86 10.08 0.84
C ALA A 20 3.23 8.68 1.02
N LEU A 21 2.16 8.35 0.28
CA LEU A 21 1.52 7.04 0.32
C LEU A 21 2.11 6.09 -0.73
N ILE A 22 2.54 6.59 -1.90
CA ILE A 22 3.18 5.74 -2.91
C ILE A 22 4.54 5.25 -2.40
N ASP A 23 5.31 6.09 -1.70
CA ASP A 23 6.57 5.68 -1.07
C ASP A 23 6.35 4.55 -0.03
N ARG A 24 5.24 4.62 0.71
CA ARG A 24 4.87 3.57 1.68
C ARG A 24 4.33 2.31 1.02
N TYR A 25 3.70 2.44 -0.15
CA TYR A 25 3.23 1.32 -0.94
C TYR A 25 4.41 0.52 -1.48
N ASP A 26 5.43 1.20 -2.02
CA ASP A 26 6.66 0.58 -2.51
C ASP A 26 7.46 -0.10 -1.37
N GLY A 27 7.37 0.45 -0.15
CA GLY A 27 7.97 -0.11 1.05
C GLY A 27 7.07 -1.04 1.88
N ALA A 28 5.89 -1.44 1.37
CA ALA A 28 4.92 -2.19 2.15
C ALA A 28 5.46 -3.58 2.57
N THR A 29 5.18 -3.98 3.81
CA THR A 29 5.71 -5.24 4.35
C THR A 29 4.67 -6.35 4.33
N ARG A 30 5.05 -7.52 3.81
CA ARG A 30 4.23 -8.72 3.93
C ARG A 30 4.25 -9.21 5.37
N VAL A 31 3.08 -9.39 5.97
CA VAL A 31 2.93 -9.84 7.35
C VAL A 31 2.16 -11.16 7.42
N VAL A 32 2.35 -11.87 8.52
CA VAL A 32 1.57 -13.04 8.89
C VAL A 32 0.88 -12.77 10.23
N VAL A 33 -0.32 -13.31 10.38
CA VAL A 33 -1.00 -13.35 11.68
C VAL A 33 -0.48 -14.58 12.41
N PRO A 34 0.27 -14.42 13.52
CA PRO A 34 0.66 -15.57 14.31
C PRO A 34 -0.59 -16.22 14.91
N ASN A 35 -0.70 -17.54 14.77
CA ASN A 35 -1.69 -18.36 15.48
C ASN A 35 -1.33 -18.49 16.96
N THR A 36 -1.08 -17.37 17.66
CA THR A 36 -1.13 -17.40 19.12
C THR A 36 -2.59 -17.63 19.45
N GLY A 37 -2.88 -18.84 19.91
CA GLY A 37 -4.22 -19.31 20.17
C GLY A 37 -5.04 -18.22 20.83
N ILE A 38 -6.27 -18.05 20.34
CA ILE A 38 -7.35 -17.68 21.23
C ILE A 38 -7.29 -18.75 22.33
N GLU A 39 -6.54 -18.50 23.40
CA GLU A 39 -6.63 -19.32 24.60
C GLU A 39 -8.10 -19.24 24.98
N ALA A 40 -8.82 -20.33 24.73
CA ALA A 40 -10.16 -20.51 25.23
C ALA A 40 -10.08 -20.16 26.72
N PRO A 41 -10.95 -19.26 27.24
CA PRO A 41 -10.85 -18.86 28.62
C PRO A 41 -10.95 -20.14 29.45
N VAL A 42 -9.84 -20.51 30.09
CA VAL A 42 -9.84 -21.59 31.08
C VAL A 42 -10.83 -21.12 32.13
N GLN A 43 -11.99 -21.80 32.23
CA GLN A 43 -12.96 -21.54 33.27
C GLN A 43 -12.35 -21.96 34.61
N ARG A 44 -11.57 -21.07 35.22
CA ARG A 44 -11.22 -21.19 36.64
C ARG A 44 -12.43 -20.69 37.42
N ASN A 45 -13.08 -21.60 38.12
CA ASN A 45 -14.22 -21.33 39.02
C ASN A 45 -13.77 -20.66 40.32
N ASP A 46 -12.85 -19.70 40.26
CA ASP A 46 -12.38 -18.98 41.44
C ASP A 46 -13.07 -17.62 41.52
N ALA A 47 -13.81 -17.44 42.62
CA ALA A 47 -14.47 -16.19 42.97
C ALA A 47 -13.43 -15.14 43.42
N ALA A 48 -12.72 -14.56 42.45
CA ALA A 48 -11.82 -13.44 42.71
C ALA A 48 -12.02 -12.35 41.66
N THR A 49 -12.27 -11.13 42.16
CA THR A 49 -12.37 -9.88 41.43
C THR A 49 -11.14 -9.64 40.54
N GLN A 50 -11.20 -10.04 39.28
CA GLN A 50 -10.20 -9.71 38.27
C GLN A 50 -10.87 -9.04 37.07
N ARG A 51 -11.01 -7.71 37.17
CA ARG A 51 -11.23 -6.84 36.01
C ARG A 51 -9.94 -6.77 35.18
N VAL A 52 -9.50 -7.89 34.62
CA VAL A 52 -8.43 -7.88 33.61
C VAL A 52 -9.02 -7.21 32.37
N ALA A 53 -8.40 -6.10 31.98
CA ALA A 53 -8.84 -5.27 30.87
C ALA A 53 -9.12 -6.14 29.64
N ARG A 54 -10.39 -6.17 29.20
CA ARG A 54 -10.89 -6.90 28.02
C ARG A 54 -10.20 -6.51 26.68
N ARG A 55 -9.20 -5.62 26.71
CA ARG A 55 -8.55 -5.01 25.54
C ARG A 55 -7.43 -5.84 24.92
N ASP A 56 -6.83 -6.77 25.66
CA ASP A 56 -5.72 -7.62 25.18
C ASP A 56 -6.16 -8.84 24.37
N ARG A 57 -7.46 -9.13 24.27
CA ARG A 57 -7.95 -10.31 23.54
C ARG A 57 -7.86 -10.20 22.01
N TYR A 58 -7.48 -9.04 21.48
CA TYR A 58 -7.36 -8.79 20.03
C TYR A 58 -6.01 -8.20 19.62
N SER A 59 -5.03 -8.13 20.52
CA SER A 59 -3.68 -7.70 20.15
C SER A 59 -2.87 -8.88 19.59
N PHE A 60 -3.24 -9.36 18.40
CA PHE A 60 -2.28 -10.16 17.64
C PHE A 60 -1.30 -9.20 16.98
N GLU A 61 -0.04 -9.30 17.37
CA GLU A 61 1.03 -8.49 16.78
C GLU A 61 1.38 -9.07 15.41
N LEU A 62 1.18 -8.28 14.36
CA LEU A 62 1.54 -8.66 13.00
C LEU A 62 3.05 -8.82 12.90
N LYS A 63 3.50 -10.02 12.49
CA LYS A 63 4.92 -10.30 12.31
C LYS A 63 5.27 -10.25 10.82
N PRO A 64 6.42 -9.66 10.44
CA PRO A 64 6.91 -9.77 9.07
C PRO A 64 7.01 -11.23 8.64
N HIS A 65 6.59 -11.53 7.42
CA HIS A 65 6.73 -12.87 6.84
C HIS A 65 8.22 -13.24 6.68
N ASN A 66 9.07 -12.26 6.36
CA ASN A 66 10.52 -12.44 6.33
C ASN A 66 11.13 -11.89 7.65
N PRO A 67 11.78 -12.73 8.48
CA PRO A 67 12.37 -12.30 9.75
C PRO A 67 13.47 -11.24 9.62
N THR A 68 14.10 -11.09 8.45
CA THR A 68 15.15 -10.07 8.23
C THR A 68 14.56 -8.69 7.96
N HIS A 69 13.25 -8.59 7.73
CA HIS A 69 12.59 -7.31 7.51
C HIS A 69 12.23 -6.65 8.84
N LYS A 70 12.29 -5.31 8.85
CA LYS A 70 11.88 -4.52 10.01
C LYS A 70 10.38 -4.73 10.27
N ALA A 71 10.00 -4.81 11.56
CA ALA A 71 8.59 -4.80 11.95
C ALA A 71 7.91 -3.48 11.52
N PRO A 72 6.70 -3.54 10.95
CA PRO A 72 5.99 -2.36 10.46
C PRO A 72 5.57 -1.45 11.63
N GLY A 73 5.74 -0.15 11.45
CA GLY A 73 5.26 0.88 12.36
C GLY A 73 3.80 1.29 12.08
N LYS A 74 3.26 2.18 12.93
CA LYS A 74 1.87 2.67 12.81
C LYS A 74 1.54 3.41 11.51
N LYS A 75 2.56 3.87 10.78
CA LYS A 75 2.41 4.63 9.54
C LYS A 75 2.78 3.82 8.31
N ASP A 76 3.15 2.56 8.46
CA ASP A 76 3.60 1.71 7.36
C ASP A 76 2.42 0.93 6.79
N LEU A 77 2.48 0.63 5.49
CA LEU A 77 1.48 -0.22 4.84
C LEU A 77 1.91 -1.68 4.96
N VAL A 78 0.93 -2.57 5.17
CA VAL A 78 1.15 -4.00 5.30
C VAL A 78 0.18 -4.77 4.40
N TYR A 79 0.58 -5.95 3.97
CA TYR A 79 -0.25 -6.84 3.18
C TYR A 79 -0.08 -8.30 3.59
N LEU A 80 -1.11 -9.12 3.35
CA LEU A 80 -1.14 -10.53 3.74
C LEU A 80 -0.80 -11.45 2.54
N GLU A 81 -1.40 -11.15 1.40
CA GLU A 81 -1.36 -11.98 0.20
C GLU A 81 -0.64 -11.26 -0.95
N PRO A 82 0.21 -11.96 -1.72
CA PRO A 82 0.86 -11.38 -2.89
C PRO A 82 -0.16 -10.88 -3.93
N SER A 83 0.15 -9.76 -4.57
CA SER A 83 -0.67 -9.23 -5.66
C SER A 83 -0.71 -10.20 -6.85
N PRO A 84 -1.85 -10.30 -7.56
CA PRO A 84 -1.94 -11.09 -8.79
C PRO A 84 -1.14 -10.44 -9.93
N GLY A 85 -0.94 -11.18 -11.02
CA GLY A 85 -0.40 -10.61 -12.26
C GLY A 85 -1.44 -9.73 -12.97
N PHE A 86 -1.06 -8.49 -13.30
CA PHE A 86 -1.95 -7.53 -13.95
C PHE A 86 -1.76 -7.41 -15.47
N CYS A 87 -0.79 -8.13 -16.03
CA CYS A 87 -0.41 -8.04 -17.45
C CYS A 87 -1.52 -8.53 -18.40
N GLU A 88 -2.11 -9.68 -18.08
CA GLU A 88 -3.10 -10.35 -18.91
C GLU A 88 -4.51 -10.17 -18.33
N LYS A 89 -5.51 -10.14 -19.22
CA LYS A 89 -6.90 -9.99 -18.81
C LYS A 89 -7.36 -11.23 -18.03
N ASN A 90 -7.86 -11.01 -16.83
CA ASN A 90 -8.49 -12.06 -16.01
C ASN A 90 -9.85 -11.57 -15.51
N THR A 91 -10.92 -12.05 -16.14
CA THR A 91 -12.30 -11.65 -15.83
C THR A 91 -12.75 -12.10 -14.43
N ARG A 92 -12.18 -13.19 -13.89
CA ARG A 92 -12.54 -13.68 -12.55
C ARG A 92 -12.06 -12.75 -11.45
N LEU A 93 -10.91 -12.12 -11.65
CA LEU A 93 -10.30 -11.17 -10.72
C LEU A 93 -10.57 -9.71 -11.11
N SER A 94 -11.42 -9.45 -12.11
CA SER A 94 -11.67 -8.11 -12.67
C SER A 94 -10.41 -7.38 -13.12
N ILE A 95 -9.41 -8.12 -13.60
CA ILE A 95 -8.17 -7.57 -14.15
C ILE A 95 -8.35 -7.39 -15.65
N LEU A 96 -8.21 -6.16 -16.14
CA LEU A 96 -8.39 -5.83 -17.56
C LEU A 96 -7.19 -6.19 -18.44
N GLY A 97 -6.00 -6.34 -17.85
CA GLY A 97 -4.73 -6.47 -18.57
C GLY A 97 -4.11 -5.11 -18.92
N THR A 98 -2.89 -5.13 -19.45
CA THR A 98 -2.16 -3.91 -19.84
C THR A 98 -2.08 -3.66 -21.34
N HIS A 99 -2.70 -4.53 -22.14
CA HIS A 99 -2.75 -4.39 -23.60
C HIS A 99 -3.38 -3.06 -24.02
N GLY A 100 -2.74 -2.36 -24.96
CA GLY A 100 -3.23 -1.08 -25.50
C GLY A 100 -3.07 0.12 -24.57
N ARG A 101 -2.44 -0.01 -23.40
CA ARG A 101 -2.13 1.13 -22.52
C ARG A 101 -0.93 1.91 -23.04
N THR A 102 -0.98 3.23 -22.88
CA THR A 102 0.17 4.10 -23.12
C THR A 102 1.26 3.85 -22.08
N CYS A 103 2.50 3.83 -22.52
CA CYS A 103 3.68 3.70 -21.67
C CYS A 103 4.71 4.79 -22.03
N ASN A 104 5.68 4.98 -21.15
CA ASN A 104 6.78 5.91 -21.31
C ASN A 104 8.09 5.13 -21.54
N GLU A 105 8.72 5.31 -22.71
CA GLU A 105 9.96 4.60 -23.05
C GLU A 105 11.15 5.04 -22.17
N ALA A 106 11.16 6.30 -21.70
CA ALA A 106 12.27 6.83 -20.91
C ALA A 106 12.14 6.58 -19.40
N SER A 107 11.08 5.88 -18.95
CA SER A 107 10.84 5.62 -17.53
C SER A 107 11.21 4.19 -17.16
N ASP A 108 11.97 4.03 -16.07
CA ASP A 108 12.24 2.73 -15.45
C ASP A 108 11.20 2.36 -14.37
N ARG A 109 10.19 3.22 -14.16
CA ARG A 109 9.13 3.01 -13.15
C ARG A 109 7.96 2.22 -13.75
N VAL A 110 6.89 2.08 -12.98
CA VAL A 110 5.67 1.34 -13.38
C VAL A 110 4.97 1.88 -14.61
N ASP A 111 5.28 3.11 -15.08
CA ASP A 111 4.81 3.68 -16.34
C ASP A 111 5.74 3.37 -17.53
N GLY A 112 6.91 2.80 -17.24
CA GLY A 112 7.91 2.33 -18.19
C GLY A 112 7.38 1.29 -19.14
N CYS A 113 7.77 1.33 -20.41
CA CYS A 113 7.27 0.37 -21.40
C CYS A 113 7.67 -1.08 -21.09
N ASP A 114 8.84 -1.33 -20.50
CA ASP A 114 9.27 -2.68 -20.11
C ASP A 114 8.33 -3.32 -19.08
N LEU A 115 7.91 -2.53 -18.07
CA LEU A 115 7.01 -2.97 -17.01
C LEU A 115 5.54 -2.93 -17.43
N MET A 116 5.08 -1.85 -18.07
CA MET A 116 3.70 -1.70 -18.53
C MET A 116 3.32 -2.72 -19.59
N CYS A 117 4.22 -3.00 -20.54
CA CYS A 117 4.00 -3.98 -21.60
C CYS A 117 4.45 -5.39 -21.21
N CYS A 118 4.98 -5.59 -20.01
CA CYS A 118 5.39 -6.88 -19.47
C CYS A 118 6.36 -7.64 -20.40
N GLY A 119 7.32 -6.91 -20.98
CA GLY A 119 8.31 -7.47 -21.91
C GLY A 119 7.79 -7.89 -23.29
N ARG A 120 6.50 -7.65 -23.62
CA ARG A 120 5.91 -7.98 -24.93
C ARG A 120 6.36 -7.04 -26.07
N GLY A 121 7.16 -6.02 -25.75
CA GLY A 121 7.49 -4.91 -26.65
C GLY A 121 6.38 -3.86 -26.72
N PHE A 122 6.67 -2.75 -27.41
CA PHE A 122 5.75 -1.62 -27.59
C PHE A 122 5.86 -1.05 -28.99
N ARG A 123 4.85 -0.28 -29.40
CA ARG A 123 4.84 0.44 -30.68
C ARG A 123 4.78 1.93 -30.41
N THR A 124 5.74 2.66 -30.94
CA THR A 124 5.75 4.13 -30.89
C THR A 124 4.84 4.69 -31.97
N GLN A 125 4.02 5.68 -31.62
CA GLN A 125 3.15 6.41 -32.53
C GLN A 125 3.30 7.90 -32.29
N THR A 126 3.52 8.66 -33.36
CA THR A 126 3.56 10.13 -33.30
C THR A 126 2.15 10.66 -33.57
N MET A 127 1.64 11.53 -32.69
CA MET A 127 0.32 12.16 -32.84
C MET A 127 0.45 13.68 -32.76
N PHE A 128 -0.36 14.40 -33.53
CA PHE A 128 -0.50 15.84 -33.38
C PHE A 128 -1.40 16.13 -32.17
N VAL A 129 -0.86 16.84 -31.18
CA VAL A 129 -1.61 17.28 -30.00
C VAL A 129 -1.89 18.77 -30.15
N VAL A 130 -3.16 19.15 -30.07
CA VAL A 130 -3.56 20.56 -30.03
C VAL A 130 -3.67 20.96 -28.57
N GLU A 131 -2.81 21.86 -28.14
CA GLU A 131 -2.83 22.45 -26.82
C GLU A 131 -2.92 23.98 -26.90
N ARG A 132 -3.30 24.62 -25.80
CA ARG A 132 -3.30 26.08 -25.73
C ARG A 132 -1.85 26.57 -25.71
N CYS A 133 -1.41 27.11 -26.83
CA CYS A 133 -0.18 27.88 -26.95
C CYS A 133 -0.47 29.39 -26.84
N ASN A 134 0.60 30.19 -26.63
CA ASN A 134 0.55 31.63 -26.40
C ASN A 134 0.04 32.42 -27.60
#